data_AF-A0A2K6EZU6-F1
#
_entry.id   AF-A0A2K6EZU6-F1
#
_cell.length_a   1.000
_cell.length_b   1.000
_cell.length_c   1.000
_cell.angle_alpha   90.00
_cell.angle_beta   90.00
_cell.angle_gamma   90.00
#
_symmetry.space_group_name_H-M   'P 1'
#
loop_
_entity.id
_entity.type
_entity.pdbx_description
1 polymer ?
#
loop_
_entity_poly.entity_id
_entity_poly.type
_entity_poly.pdbx_seq_one_letter_code
_entity_poly.pdbx_strand_id
1 'polypeptide(L)'
;MEGPLASAAGDVSLHNFSARLWEQLVHFHVMRLTDSLFLWVGATPHLRNLAVAMCSRYDSIPVSTSLLGDTSDTTSTGLAQRLARKTNKQVFVSYNLHNTDSNFALLVENRIKEEMETFPEKF
;
A
#
# COMPACT_ATOMS: atom_id res chain seq x y z
N MET A 1 -14.49 -21.35 34.49
CA MET A 1 -13.17 -20.84 34.06
C MET A 1 -13.33 -20.44 32.61
N GLU A 2 -13.90 -19.26 32.38
CA GLU A 2 -14.20 -18.76 31.04
C GLU A 2 -13.00 -17.96 30.57
N GLY A 3 -12.34 -18.43 29.51
CA GLY A 3 -11.21 -17.73 28.90
C GLY A 3 -11.68 -16.42 28.26
N PRO A 4 -10.78 -15.44 28.09
CA PRO A 4 -11.16 -14.18 27.44
C PRO A 4 -11.58 -14.48 26.00
N LEU A 5 -12.82 -14.11 25.66
CA LEU A 5 -13.27 -13.96 24.28
C LEU A 5 -12.33 -12.97 23.61
N ALA A 6 -11.35 -13.47 22.86
CA ALA A 6 -10.61 -12.67 21.92
C ALA A 6 -11.63 -12.09 20.95
N SER A 7 -11.89 -10.79 21.07
CA SER A 7 -12.61 -10.01 20.08
C SER A 7 -11.84 -10.12 18.77
N ALA A 8 -12.15 -11.12 17.96
CA ALA A 8 -11.76 -11.18 16.56
C ALA A 8 -12.67 -10.22 15.75
N ALA A 9 -12.79 -8.98 16.20
CA ALA A 9 -13.08 -7.90 15.30
C ALA A 9 -11.80 -7.70 14.49
N GLY A 10 -11.74 -8.31 13.29
CA GLY A 10 -10.77 -7.89 12.30
C GLY A 10 -11.07 -6.42 11.99
N ASP A 11 -10.43 -5.53 12.73
CA ASP A 11 -10.76 -4.10 12.75
C ASP A 11 -10.25 -3.50 11.45
N VAL A 12 -11.06 -3.63 10.39
CA VAL A 12 -10.78 -3.08 9.07
C VAL A 12 -10.82 -1.58 9.22
N SER A 13 -9.64 -0.95 9.25
CA SER A 13 -9.55 0.50 9.35
C SER A 13 -9.30 1.08 7.98
N LEU A 14 -10.17 2.02 7.59
CA LEU A 14 -10.06 2.77 6.35
C LEU A 14 -9.48 4.14 6.68
N HIS A 15 -8.41 4.50 5.99
CA HIS A 15 -7.82 5.83 6.03
C HIS A 15 -7.73 6.34 4.61
N ASN A 16 -8.34 7.48 4.34
CA ASN A 16 -8.23 8.12 3.05
C ASN A 16 -7.74 9.55 3.23
N PHE A 17 -6.88 9.97 2.34
CA PHE A 17 -6.36 11.32 2.31
C PHE A 17 -6.02 11.70 0.88
N SER A 18 -6.04 12.99 0.58
CA SER A 18 -5.64 13.51 -0.72
C SER A 18 -4.46 14.44 -0.53
N ALA A 19 -3.42 14.27 -1.32
CA ALA A 19 -2.28 15.17 -1.34
C ALA A 19 -2.10 15.70 -2.76
N ARG A 20 -1.85 17.00 -2.87
CA ARG A 20 -1.47 17.62 -4.14
C ARG A 20 0.02 17.39 -4.34
N LEU A 21 0.37 16.47 -5.24
CA LEU A 21 1.75 16.20 -5.63
C LEU A 21 1.97 16.86 -7.00
N TRP A 22 2.90 17.82 -7.05
CA TRP A 22 3.10 18.70 -8.20
C TRP A 22 1.80 19.45 -8.59
N GLU A 23 1.35 19.29 -9.83
CA GLU A 23 0.13 19.92 -10.37
C GLU A 23 -1.08 18.97 -10.36
N GLN A 24 -0.93 17.77 -9.80
CA GLN A 24 -2.00 16.77 -9.78
C GLN A 24 -2.46 16.47 -8.35
N LEU A 25 -3.79 16.42 -8.16
CA LEU A 25 -4.37 15.92 -6.93
C LEU A 25 -4.31 14.39 -6.93
N VAL A 26 -3.63 13.83 -5.95
CA VAL A 26 -3.52 12.38 -5.76
C VAL A 26 -4.32 11.98 -4.54
N HIS A 27 -5.17 10.98 -4.71
CA HIS A 27 -5.95 10.38 -3.65
C HIS A 27 -5.26 9.09 -3.19
N PHE A 28 -5.22 8.91 -1.89
CA PHE A 28 -4.66 7.77 -1.20
C PHE A 28 -5.77 7.11 -0.40
N HIS A 29 -5.94 5.81 -0.60
CA HIS A 29 -6.88 5.01 0.16
C HIS A 29 -6.12 3.84 0.76
N VAL A 30 -6.03 3.85 2.08
CA VAL A 30 -5.39 2.83 2.88
C VAL A 30 -6.49 2.04 3.59
N MET A 31 -6.41 0.73 3.50
CA MET A 31 -7.29 -0.20 4.18
C MET A 31 -6.41 -1.19 4.91
N ARG A 32 -6.37 -1.07 6.23
CA ARG A 32 -5.66 -2.00 7.11
C ARG A 32 -6.59 -3.14 7.47
N LEU A 33 -6.12 -4.36 7.31
CA LEU A 33 -6.74 -5.59 7.78
C LEU A 33 -5.87 -6.19 8.88
N THR A 34 -6.28 -7.34 9.44
CA THR A 34 -5.60 -7.99 10.56
C THR A 34 -4.12 -8.29 10.25
N ASP A 35 -3.85 -8.93 9.10
CA ASP A 35 -2.50 -9.34 8.67
C ASP A 35 -2.09 -8.80 7.29
N SER A 36 -2.92 -7.91 6.73
CA SER A 36 -2.67 -7.32 5.42
C SER A 36 -3.02 -5.85 5.37
N LEU A 37 -2.41 -5.15 4.42
CA LEU A 37 -2.58 -3.74 4.17
C LEU A 37 -2.88 -3.55 2.70
N PHE A 38 -3.92 -2.80 2.37
CA PHE A 38 -4.24 -2.43 1.01
C PHE A 38 -4.07 -0.93 0.85
N LEU A 39 -3.28 -0.52 -0.13
CA LEU A 39 -2.97 0.85 -0.41
C LEU A 39 -3.29 1.13 -1.87
N TRP A 40 -4.13 2.12 -2.11
CA TRP A 40 -4.49 2.58 -3.43
C TRP A 40 -4.07 4.02 -3.59
N VAL A 41 -3.44 4.32 -4.72
CA VAL A 41 -2.97 5.65 -5.10
C VAL A 41 -3.52 5.94 -6.47
N GLY A 42 -4.26 7.04 -6.63
CA GLY A 42 -4.79 7.40 -7.94
C GLY A 42 -5.41 8.78 -7.96
N ALA A 43 -5.61 9.32 -9.15
CA ALA A 43 -6.31 10.59 -9.35
C ALA A 43 -7.76 10.41 -9.84
N THR A 44 -8.10 9.21 -10.31
CA THR A 44 -9.42 8.85 -10.83
C THR A 44 -9.85 7.50 -10.25
N PRO A 45 -11.15 7.20 -10.12
CA PRO A 45 -11.65 5.98 -9.46
C PRO A 45 -11.50 4.73 -10.35
N HIS A 46 -10.32 4.54 -10.94
CA HIS A 46 -9.97 3.37 -11.72
C HIS A 46 -9.03 2.48 -10.90
N LEU A 47 -9.27 1.17 -10.92
CA LEU A 47 -8.40 0.15 -10.34
C LEU A 47 -7.63 -0.53 -11.48
N ARG A 48 -6.35 -0.18 -11.62
CA ARG A 48 -5.36 -0.72 -12.58
C ARG A 48 -3.98 -0.74 -11.91
N ASN A 49 -3.04 -1.51 -12.44
CA ASN A 49 -1.67 -1.61 -11.92
C ASN A 49 -1.66 -1.95 -10.41
N LEU A 50 -2.44 -2.97 -10.05
CA LEU A 50 -2.49 -3.54 -8.72
C LEU A 50 -1.38 -4.58 -8.60
N ALA A 51 -0.52 -4.40 -7.62
CA ALA A 51 0.48 -5.37 -7.21
C ALA A 51 0.26 -5.80 -5.77
N VAL A 52 0.74 -7.00 -5.44
CA VAL A 52 0.81 -7.49 -4.07
C VAL A 52 2.25 -7.81 -3.75
N ALA A 53 2.67 -7.55 -2.51
CA ALA A 53 3.93 -8.02 -1.98
C ALA A 53 3.71 -8.69 -0.63
N MET A 54 4.44 -9.78 -0.39
CA MET A 54 4.39 -10.52 0.86
C MET A 54 5.80 -10.88 1.32
N CYS A 55 6.07 -10.69 2.60
CA CYS A 55 7.29 -11.20 3.21
C CYS A 55 7.18 -12.73 3.32
N SER A 56 8.23 -13.42 2.86
CA SER A 56 8.36 -14.86 3.09
C SER A 56 9.11 -15.09 4.39
N ARG A 57 8.71 -16.09 5.16
CA ARG A 57 9.47 -16.59 6.31
C ARG A 57 10.83 -17.19 5.95
N TYR A 58 11.07 -17.43 4.66
CA TYR A 58 12.30 -18.05 4.14
C TYR A 58 13.27 -17.06 3.50
N ASP A 59 12.82 -15.84 3.19
CA ASP A 59 13.63 -14.86 2.46
C ASP A 59 13.38 -13.44 3.01
N SER A 60 14.46 -12.70 3.23
CA SER A 60 14.45 -11.30 3.68
C SER A 60 13.91 -10.34 2.62
N ILE A 61 13.82 -10.80 1.37
CA ILE A 61 13.29 -10.03 0.24
C ILE A 61 11.80 -10.40 0.05
N PRO A 62 10.86 -9.44 0.20
CA PRO A 62 9.45 -9.73 -0.03
C PRO A 62 9.22 -10.07 -1.51
N VAL A 63 8.38 -11.06 -1.76
CA VAL A 63 7.98 -11.44 -3.11
C VAL A 63 6.88 -10.49 -3.57
N SER A 64 7.07 -9.84 -4.71
CA SER A 64 6.07 -8.97 -5.33
C SER A 64 5.50 -9.60 -6.60
N THR A 65 4.22 -9.37 -6.87
CA THR A 65 3.52 -9.91 -8.04
C THR A 65 2.48 -8.89 -8.49
N SER A 66 2.44 -8.58 -9.79
CA SER A 66 1.38 -7.76 -10.38
C SER A 66 0.13 -8.61 -10.58
N LEU A 67 -0.99 -8.18 -10.01
CA LEU A 67 -2.30 -8.83 -10.09
C LEU A 67 -3.14 -8.28 -11.25
N LEU A 68 -3.09 -6.97 -11.48
CA LEU A 68 -3.88 -6.29 -12.52
C LEU A 68 -3.05 -5.19 -13.16
N GLY A 69 -3.13 -5.03 -14.47
CA GLY A 69 -2.40 -4.00 -15.21
C GLY A 69 -1.19 -4.54 -15.97
N ASP A 70 -0.47 -3.64 -16.63
CA ASP A 70 0.68 -4.02 -17.44
C ASP A 70 1.85 -4.40 -16.53
N THR A 71 2.34 -5.64 -16.68
CA THR A 71 3.47 -6.16 -15.91
C THR A 71 4.80 -5.45 -16.21
N SER A 72 4.84 -4.62 -17.26
CA SER A 72 5.99 -3.77 -17.58
C SER A 72 6.16 -2.60 -16.62
N ASP A 73 5.09 -2.17 -15.94
CA ASP A 73 5.16 -1.11 -14.94
C ASP A 73 5.55 -1.70 -13.57
N THR A 74 6.84 -1.62 -13.26
CA THR A 74 7.44 -2.14 -12.02
C THR A 74 7.28 -1.18 -10.84
N THR A 75 6.62 -0.03 -11.03
CA THR A 75 6.44 0.99 -9.98
C THR A 75 5.56 0.44 -8.85
N SER A 76 4.45 -0.21 -9.19
CA SER A 76 3.51 -0.80 -8.24
C SER A 76 4.13 -1.95 -7.44
N THR A 77 4.83 -2.87 -8.12
CA THR A 77 5.48 -4.03 -7.51
C THR A 77 6.66 -3.61 -6.63
N GLY A 78 7.48 -2.65 -7.07
CA GLY A 78 8.59 -2.10 -6.30
C GLY A 78 8.12 -1.38 -5.04
N LEU A 79 7.06 -0.58 -5.13
CA LEU A 79 6.48 0.12 -3.99
C LEU A 79 5.87 -0.87 -2.99
N ALA A 80 5.10 -1.85 -3.47
CA ALA A 80 4.54 -2.92 -2.63
C ALA A 80 5.65 -3.66 -1.87
N GLN A 81 6.73 -4.03 -2.56
CA GLN A 81 7.85 -4.74 -1.94
C GLN A 81 8.54 -3.92 -0.84
N ARG A 82 8.77 -2.63 -1.06
CA ARG A 82 9.37 -1.74 -0.06
C ARG A 82 8.48 -1.58 1.17
N LEU A 83 7.17 -1.41 0.97
CA LEU A 83 6.20 -1.30 2.05
C LEU A 83 6.03 -2.60 2.81
N ALA A 84 5.96 -3.75 2.12
CA ALA A 84 5.90 -5.06 2.74
C ALA A 84 7.14 -5.30 3.63
N ARG A 85 8.33 -4.92 3.16
CA ARG A 85 9.55 -5.00 3.97
C ARG A 85 9.51 -4.09 5.20
N LYS A 86 8.93 -2.88 5.09
CA LYS A 86 8.83 -1.92 6.20
C LYS A 86 7.79 -2.35 7.26
N THR A 87 6.66 -2.90 6.82
CA THR A 87 5.53 -3.30 7.69
C THR A 87 5.62 -4.75 8.17
N ASN A 88 6.43 -5.58 7.50
CA ASN A 88 6.51 -7.03 7.68
C ASN A 88 5.15 -7.74 7.54
N LYS A 89 4.27 -7.19 6.69
CA LYS A 89 2.91 -7.70 6.41
C LYS A 89 2.70 -7.85 4.91
N GLN A 90 1.60 -8.48 4.52
CA GLN A 90 1.18 -8.52 3.12
C GLN A 90 0.64 -7.14 2.73
N VAL A 91 1.24 -6.52 1.69
CA VAL A 91 0.84 -5.19 1.21
C VAL A 91 0.36 -5.28 -0.23
N PHE A 92 -0.85 -4.82 -0.48
CA PHE A 92 -1.40 -4.61 -1.80
C PHE A 92 -1.23 -3.13 -2.16
N VAL A 93 -0.70 -2.85 -3.35
CA VAL A 93 -0.51 -1.49 -3.86
C VAL A 93 -1.16 -1.38 -5.22
N SER A 94 -2.13 -0.48 -5.36
CA SER A 94 -2.68 -0.08 -6.65
C SER A 94 -2.14 1.30 -7.01
N TYR A 95 -1.44 1.41 -8.13
CA TYR A 95 -0.84 2.67 -8.57
C TYR A 95 -1.49 3.15 -9.87
N ASN A 96 -2.41 4.10 -9.76
CA ASN A 96 -3.30 4.56 -10.82
C ASN A 96 -2.99 5.95 -11.34
N LEU A 97 -1.71 6.28 -11.44
CA LEU A 97 -1.26 7.57 -11.94
C LEU A 97 -0.69 7.40 -13.34
N HIS A 98 -1.13 8.28 -14.26
CA HIS A 98 -0.59 8.33 -15.62
C HIS A 98 0.88 8.75 -15.64
N ASN A 99 1.36 9.37 -14.57
CA ASN A 99 2.75 9.77 -14.46
C ASN A 99 3.61 8.60 -13.97
N THR A 100 4.40 8.03 -14.89
CA THR A 100 5.40 6.98 -14.63
C THR A 100 6.79 7.54 -14.29
N ASP A 101 6.92 8.86 -14.09
CA ASP A 101 8.17 9.46 -13.66
C ASP A 101 8.61 8.85 -12.32
N SER A 102 9.80 8.25 -12.29
CA SER A 102 10.37 7.65 -11.08
C SER A 102 10.48 8.64 -9.92
N ASN A 103 10.68 9.93 -10.23
CA ASN A 103 10.69 11.01 -9.24
C ASN A 103 9.32 11.20 -8.59
N PHE A 104 8.25 11.09 -9.37
CA PHE A 104 6.88 11.22 -8.86
C PHE A 104 6.52 10.02 -7.97
N ALA A 105 6.86 8.80 -8.39
CA ALA A 105 6.68 7.60 -7.59
C ALA A 105 7.42 7.69 -6.23
N LEU A 106 8.63 8.27 -6.22
CA LEU A 106 9.37 8.51 -4.97
C LEU A 106 8.68 9.52 -4.06
N LEU A 107 8.09 10.60 -4.61
CA LEU A 107 7.32 11.56 -3.83
C LEU A 107 6.08 10.92 -3.19
N VAL A 108 5.36 10.10 -3.96
CA VAL A 108 4.23 9.29 -3.47
C VAL A 108 4.70 8.40 -2.33
N GLU A 109 5.80 7.67 -2.51
CA GLU A 109 6.33 6.77 -1.49
C GLU A 109 6.76 7.52 -0.22
N ASN A 110 7.45 8.66 -0.37
CA ASN A 110 7.85 9.48 0.78
C ASN A 110 6.62 9.99 1.54
N ARG A 111 5.58 10.42 0.83
CA ARG A 111 4.34 10.87 1.44
C ARG A 111 3.63 9.75 2.22
N ILE A 112 3.59 8.54 1.66
CA ILE A 112 3.05 7.36 2.35
C ILE A 112 3.89 7.07 3.61
N LYS A 113 5.21 7.14 3.54
CA LYS A 113 6.08 6.92 4.70
C LYS A 113 5.86 7.94 5.80
N GLU A 114 5.73 9.22 5.46
CA GLU A 114 5.40 10.28 6.42
C GLU A 114 4.04 10.01 7.09
N GLU A 115 3.05 9.61 6.30
CA GLU A 115 1.72 9.29 6.82
C GLU A 115 1.74 8.06 7.74
N MET A 116 2.53 7.04 7.39
CA MET A 116 2.78 5.88 8.26
C MET A 116 3.48 6.24 9.57
N GLU A 117 4.36 7.23 9.55
CA GLU A 117 5.07 7.72 10.74
C GLU A 117 4.17 8.62 11.60
N THR A 118 3.24 9.34 10.98
CA THR A 118 2.28 10.21 11.65
C THR A 118 1.13 9.41 12.26
N PHE A 119 0.64 8.39 11.55
CA PHE A 119 -0.52 7.57 11.94
C PHE A 119 -0.20 6.07 11.84
N PRO A 120 0.75 5.56 12.66
CA PRO A 120 1.14 4.14 12.62
C PRO A 120 -0.03 3.19 12.91
N GLU A 121 -1.04 3.63 13.66
CA GLU A 121 -2.24 2.83 13.96
C GLU A 121 -3.14 2.58 12.74
N LYS A 122 -2.95 3.33 11.64
CA LYS A 122 -3.72 3.20 10.40
C LYS A 122 -3.08 2.24 9.38
N PHE A 123 -1.89 1.70 9.66
CA PHE A 123 -1.12 0.83 8.76
C PHE A 123 -0.77 -0.55 9.36
#